data_AF-A0A2H5VA52-F1
#
_entry.id   AF-A0A2H5VA52-F1
#
_cell.length_a   1.000
_cell.length_b   1.000
_cell.length_c   1.000
_cell.angle_alpha   90.00
_cell.angle_beta   90.00
_cell.angle_gamma   90.00
#
_symmetry.space_group_name_H-M   'P 1'
#
loop_
_entity.id
_entity.type
_entity.pdbx_description
1 polymer ?
#
loop_
_entity_poly.entity_id
_entity_poly.type
_entity_poly.pdbx_seq_one_letter_code
_entity_poly.pdbx_strand_id
1 'polypeptide(L)' 'MKSKPRYLDYNKPVAVCSTCFTIGNWHCYKCNRDFCIEHFHVHKCSVAANEIDGKSKHKDSN' A
#
# COMPACT_ATOMS: atom_id res chain seq x y z
N MET A 1 5.68 31.88 12.65
CA MET A 1 6.43 31.11 11.64
C MET A 1 5.61 31.07 10.37
N LYS A 2 6.06 31.72 9.27
CA LYS A 2 5.34 31.67 7.98
C LYS A 2 5.62 30.31 7.33
N SER A 3 4.60 29.46 7.22
CA SER A 3 4.69 28.19 6.49
C SER A 3 5.06 28.48 5.04
N LYS A 4 6.14 27.87 4.56
CA LYS A 4 6.52 27.95 3.13
C LYS A 4 5.34 27.43 2.29
N PRO A 5 4.99 28.08 1.17
CA PRO A 5 3.97 27.57 0.28
C PRO A 5 4.37 26.15 -0.13
N ARG A 6 3.50 25.17 0.13
CA ARG A 6 3.72 23.80 -0.35
C ARG A 6 3.64 23.87 -1.88
N TYR A 7 4.79 23.87 -2.53
CA TYR A 7 4.88 23.68 -3.97
C TYR A 7 4.23 22.32 -4.27
N LEU A 8 3.02 22.35 -4.83
CA LEU A 8 2.29 21.16 -5.23
C LEU A 8 2.98 20.64 -6.50
N ASP A 9 3.82 19.63 -6.33
CA ASP A 9 4.41 18.90 -7.44
C ASP A 9 3.36 17.97 -8.04
N TYR A 10 2.71 18.42 -9.12
CA TYR A 10 1.71 17.66 -9.86
C TYR A 10 2.29 16.46 -10.61
N ASN A 11 3.62 16.37 -10.76
CA ASN A 11 4.30 15.23 -11.37
C ASN A 11 4.69 14.16 -10.33
N LYS A 12 4.45 14.40 -9.04
CA LYS A 12 4.74 13.42 -8.01
C LYS A 12 3.87 12.18 -8.25
N PRO A 13 4.46 10.97 -8.40
CA PRO A 13 3.69 9.76 -8.57
C PRO A 13 2.75 9.59 -7.38
N VAL A 14 1.46 9.55 -7.67
CA VAL A 14 0.41 9.30 -6.69
C VAL A 14 0.28 7.79 -6.58
N ALA A 15 0.52 7.25 -5.39
CA ALA A 15 0.25 5.85 -5.13
C ALA A 15 -1.25 5.58 -5.37
N VAL A 16 -1.56 4.50 -6.08
CA VAL A 16 -2.93 4.13 -6.43
C VAL A 16 -3.27 2.80 -5.77
N CYS A 17 -4.51 2.69 -5.31
CA CYS A 17 -5.01 1.45 -4.74
C CYS A 17 -4.99 0.35 -5.81
N SER A 18 -4.31 -0.75 -5.50
CA SER A 18 -4.17 -1.90 -6.39
C SER A 18 -5.50 -2.62 -6.66
N THR A 19 -6.54 -2.36 -5.86
CA THR A 19 -7.84 -3.03 -5.96
C THR A 19 -8.87 -2.21 -6.74
N CYS A 20 -8.97 -0.91 -6.46
CA CYS A 20 -10.02 -0.05 -7.05
C CYS A 20 -9.48 1.17 -7.81
N PHE A 21 -8.15 1.28 -7.97
CA PHE A 21 -7.49 2.35 -8.74
C PHE A 21 -7.76 3.77 -8.26
N THR A 22 -8.33 3.93 -7.06
CA THR A 22 -8.45 5.22 -6.37
C THR A 22 -7.11 5.63 -5.74
N ILE A 23 -7.00 6.87 -5.25
CA ILE A 23 -5.78 7.34 -4.58
C ILE A 23 -5.50 6.46 -3.35
N GLY A 24 -4.37 5.76 -3.38
CA GLY A 24 -3.88 4.91 -2.30
C GLY A 24 -2.84 5.66 -1.48
N ASN A 25 -3.10 5.84 -0.19
CA ASN A 25 -2.15 6.46 0.75
C ASN A 25 -1.51 5.43 1.70
N TRP A 26 -1.84 4.13 1.54
CA TRP A 26 -1.44 3.07 2.46
C TRP A 26 -0.67 1.98 1.73
N HIS A 27 0.60 1.82 2.08
CA HIS A 27 1.49 0.85 1.48
C HIS A 27 1.66 -0.39 2.36
N CYS A 28 1.49 -1.58 1.79
CA CYS A 28 1.82 -2.84 2.45
C CYS A 28 3.19 -3.34 2.00
N TYR A 29 4.19 -3.24 2.88
CA TYR A 29 5.56 -3.69 2.59
C TYR A 29 5.70 -5.21 2.41
N LYS A 30 4.79 -6.01 3.00
CA LYS A 30 4.80 -7.48 2.82
C LYS A 30 4.38 -7.89 1.40
N CYS A 31 3.44 -7.15 0.81
CA CYS A 31 2.92 -7.45 -0.52
C CYS A 31 3.47 -6.52 -1.61
N ASN A 32 4.24 -5.49 -1.24
CA ASN A 32 4.72 -4.42 -2.11
C ASN A 32 3.59 -3.80 -2.96
N ARG A 33 2.46 -3.49 -2.31
CA ARG A 33 1.25 -2.96 -2.96
C ARG A 33 0.66 -1.80 -2.18
N ASP A 34 0.11 -0.84 -2.92
CA ASP A 34 -0.59 0.34 -2.39
C ASP A 34 -2.09 0.11 -2.36
N PHE A 35 -2.77 0.67 -1.35
CA PHE A 35 -4.18 0.51 -1.08
C PHE A 35 -4.82 1.82 -0.63
N CYS A 36 -6.13 1.97 -0.89
CA CYS A 36 -6.96 2.94 -0.19
C CYS A 36 -7.26 2.42 1.23
N ILE A 37 -7.76 3.28 2.12
CA ILE A 37 -7.97 2.94 3.53
C ILE A 37 -8.87 1.71 3.73
N GLU A 38 -9.95 1.60 2.95
CA GLU A 38 -10.91 0.50 3.02
C GLU A 38 -10.27 -0.83 2.61
N HIS A 39 -9.64 -0.87 1.43
CA HIS A 39 -8.96 -2.07 0.96
C HIS A 39 -7.74 -2.43 1.79
N PHE A 40 -7.06 -1.45 2.41
CA PHE A 40 -5.97 -1.72 3.34
C PHE A 40 -6.47 -2.40 4.61
N HIS A 41 -7.64 -2.00 5.13
CA HIS A 41 -8.22 -2.63 6.30
C HIS A 41 -8.59 -4.10 6.03
N VAL A 42 -9.27 -4.36 4.91
CA VAL A 42 -9.60 -5.72 4.46
C VAL A 42 -8.32 -6.54 4.24
N HIS A 43 -7.33 -5.95 3.57
CA HIS A 43 -6.05 -6.59 3.33
C HIS A 43 -5.34 -6.95 4.64
N LYS A 44 -5.26 -6.03 5.60
CA LYS A 44 -4.64 -6.27 6.91
C LYS A 44 -5.31 -7.41 7.67
N CYS A 45 -6.65 -7.46 7.68
CA CYS A 45 -7.40 -8.55 8.30
C CYS A 45 -7.12 -9.90 7.62
N SER A 46 -7.06 -9.92 6.28
CA SER A 46 -6.75 -11.14 5.52
C SER A 46 -5.31 -11.62 5.73
N VAL A 47 -4.34 -10.72 5.79
CA VAL A 47 -2.93 -11.05 6.04
C VAL A 47 -2.74 -11.54 7.47
N ALA A 48 -3.35 -10.89 8.46
CA ALA A 48 -3.31 -11.34 9.85
C ALA A 48 -3.93 -12.74 10.04
N ALA A 49 -4.97 -13.08 9.26
CA ALA A 49 -5.56 -14.41 9.25
C ALA A 49 -4.70 -15.47 8.55
N ASN A 50 -3.85 -15.08 7.60
CA ASN A 50 -2.95 -16.01 6.89
C ASN A 50 -1.63 -16.25 7.63
N GLU A 51 -1.23 -15.39 8.57
CA GLU A 51 -0.03 -15.59 9.39
C GLU A 51 -0.19 -16.72 10.44
N ILE A 52 -1.40 -17.27 10.61
CA ILE A 52 -1.71 -18.34 11.56
C ILE A 52 -1.53 -19.75 10.97
N ASP A 53 -1.42 -19.89 9.63
CA ASP A 53 -1.45 -21.21 8.96
C ASP A 53 -0.36 -21.44 7.88
N GLY A 54 0.39 -20.42 7.44
CA GLY A 54 0.97 -20.47 6.09
C GLY A 54 2.47 -20.26 5.94
N LYS A 55 3.29 -21.27 6.22
CA LYS A 55 4.68 -21.34 5.79
C LYS A 55 4.75 -21.57 4.26
N SER A 56 4.88 -20.55 3.41
CA SER A 56 5.27 -20.73 1.99
C SER A 56 5.76 -19.41 1.35
N LYS A 57 7.07 -19.19 1.22
CA LYS A 57 7.90 -19.43 0.01
C LYS A 57 7.32 -18.84 -1.28
N HIS A 58 8.00 -17.84 -1.84
CA HIS A 58 8.37 -17.77 -3.26
C HIS A 58 9.49 -16.70 -3.37
N LYS A 59 10.77 -17.09 -3.43
CA LYS A 59 11.54 -17.70 -4.53
C LYS A 59 12.13 -16.59 -5.42
N ASP A 60 13.44 -16.46 -5.30
CA ASP A 60 14.35 -15.69 -6.15
C ASP A 60 14.07 -15.92 -7.64
N SER A 61 14.26 -14.87 -8.44
CA SER A 61 14.56 -15.02 -9.87
C SER A 61 15.37 -13.82 -10.36
N ASN A 62 16.67 -14.07 -10.39
CA ASN A 62 17.72 -13.63 -11.32
C ASN A 62 18.14 -12.15 -11.33
#